data_AF-A0A661F6R7-F1
#
_entry.id   AF-A0A661F6R7-F1
#
_cell.length_a   1.000
_cell.length_b   1.000
_cell.length_c   1.000
_cell.angle_alpha   90.00
_cell.angle_beta   90.00
_cell.angle_gamma   90.00
#
_symmetry.space_group_name_H-M   'P 1'
#
loop_
_entity.id
_entity.type
_entity.pdbx_description
1 polymer ?
#
loop_
_entity_poly.entity_id
_entity_poly.type
_entity_poly.pdbx_seq_one_letter_code
_entity_poly.pdbx_strand_id
1 'polypeptide(L)'
;MLGTTIWDSRAVIDNLLNIQAIFSRNDVKSELLKELDRHTGLLSRISTSQGVDKPKLSETISELQGISNSLRESSGKAALLLMECDLLKSISQRSTIPGGTCAFDLPSFHYWLQQADEVRKQDLKEWTHPFRPTQKAVNLVL
;
A
#
# COMPACT_ATOMS: atom_id res chain seq x y z
N MET A 1 -2.94 12.97 -4.51
CA MET A 1 -3.74 12.52 -5.67
C MET A 1 -4.12 13.77 -6.45
N LEU A 2 -3.60 13.93 -7.67
CA LEU A 2 -3.74 15.16 -8.46
C LEU A 2 -4.94 15.12 -9.42
N GLY A 3 -5.36 13.91 -9.83
CA GLY A 3 -6.55 13.71 -10.67
C GLY A 3 -7.85 13.96 -9.92
N THR A 4 -8.83 14.52 -10.64
CA THR A 4 -10.17 14.89 -10.12
C THR A 4 -11.30 14.31 -10.97
N THR A 5 -10.98 13.61 -12.05
CA THR A 5 -11.99 13.02 -12.93
C THR A 5 -12.49 11.69 -12.38
N ILE A 6 -13.66 11.27 -12.85
CA ILE A 6 -14.20 9.92 -12.60
C ILE A 6 -13.20 8.83 -13.04
N TRP A 7 -12.49 9.07 -14.14
CA TRP A 7 -11.51 8.13 -14.68
C TRP A 7 -10.28 8.00 -13.79
N ASP A 8 -9.84 9.10 -13.17
CA ASP A 8 -8.76 9.06 -12.18
C ASP A 8 -9.15 8.21 -10.97
N SER A 9 -10.37 8.39 -10.45
CA SER A 9 -10.87 7.58 -9.33
C SER A 9 -10.99 6.09 -9.69
N ARG A 10 -11.46 5.77 -10.91
CA ARG A 10 -11.50 4.40 -11.42
C ARG A 10 -10.10 3.79 -11.50
N ALA A 11 -9.14 4.50 -12.07
CA ALA A 11 -7.76 4.03 -12.18
C ALA A 11 -7.15 3.75 -10.80
N VAL A 12 -7.43 4.57 -9.79
CA VAL A 12 -6.94 4.32 -8.43
C VAL A 12 -7.57 3.06 -7.84
N ILE A 13 -8.88 2.88 -7.98
CA ILE A 13 -9.57 1.67 -7.51
C ILE A 13 -9.00 0.42 -8.18
N ASP A 14 -8.80 0.44 -9.49
CA ASP A 14 -8.24 -0.71 -10.20
C ASP A 14 -6.83 -1.06 -9.70
N ASN A 15 -5.99 -0.04 -9.48
CA ASN A 15 -4.65 -0.25 -8.90
C ASN A 15 -4.71 -0.76 -7.45
N LEU A 16 -5.64 -0.25 -6.65
CA LEU A 16 -5.84 -0.71 -5.27
C LEU A 16 -6.24 -2.19 -5.23
N LEU A 17 -7.14 -2.62 -6.12
CA LEU A 17 -7.54 -4.02 -6.25
C LEU A 17 -6.38 -4.91 -6.74
N ASN A 18 -5.54 -4.41 -7.64
CA ASN A 18 -4.34 -5.12 -8.08
C ASN A 18 -3.32 -5.30 -6.94
N ILE A 19 -3.08 -4.24 -6.16
CA ILE A 19 -2.23 -4.31 -4.97
C ILE A 19 -2.82 -5.34 -3.99
N GLN A 20 -4.13 -5.28 -3.71
CA GLN A 20 -4.81 -6.25 -2.86
C GLN A 20 -4.61 -7.69 -3.34
N ALA A 21 -4.72 -7.94 -4.65
CA ALA A 21 -4.52 -9.28 -5.23
C ALA A 21 -3.08 -9.81 -5.06
N ILE A 22 -2.08 -8.93 -5.01
CA ILE A 22 -0.69 -9.32 -4.72
C ILE A 22 -0.54 -9.72 -3.25
N PHE A 23 -1.11 -8.94 -2.33
CA PHE A 23 -1.06 -9.18 -0.90
C PHE A 23 -1.84 -10.43 -0.46
N SER A 24 -2.87 -10.85 -1.21
CA SER A 24 -3.62 -12.07 -0.89
C SER A 24 -2.91 -13.35 -1.30
N ARG A 25 -1.97 -13.28 -2.26
CA ARG A 25 -1.23 -14.44 -2.79
C ARG A 25 0.14 -14.64 -2.15
N ASN A 26 0.75 -13.56 -1.68
CA ASN A 26 2.12 -13.55 -1.18
C ASN A 26 2.19 -12.95 0.22
N ASP A 27 3.06 -13.50 1.08
CA ASP A 27 3.40 -12.87 2.35
C ASP A 27 4.42 -11.75 2.14
N VAL A 28 3.98 -10.69 1.48
CA VAL A 28 4.80 -9.50 1.14
C VAL A 28 5.41 -8.90 2.40
N LYS A 29 4.68 -8.93 3.52
CA LYS A 29 5.14 -8.39 4.80
C LYS A 29 6.37 -9.16 5.30
N SER A 30 6.30 -10.49 5.33
CA SER A 30 7.41 -11.32 5.81
C SER A 30 8.65 -11.16 4.94
N GLU A 31 8.49 -11.15 3.61
CA GLU A 31 9.62 -10.97 2.69
C GLU A 31 10.28 -9.60 2.84
N LEU A 32 9.50 -8.52 2.98
CA LEU A 32 10.05 -7.19 3.24
C LEU A 32 10.77 -7.10 4.58
N LEU A 33 10.23 -7.73 5.64
CA LEU A 33 10.90 -7.75 6.94
C LEU A 33 12.26 -8.46 6.89
N LYS A 34 12.34 -9.60 6.19
CA LYS A 34 13.61 -10.32 5.98
C LYS A 34 14.63 -9.43 5.26
N GLU A 35 14.20 -8.70 4.24
CA GLU A 35 15.08 -7.86 3.45
C GLU A 35 15.56 -6.62 4.22
N LEU A 36 14.69 -5.99 5.01
CA LEU A 36 15.07 -4.90 5.92
C LEU A 36 16.07 -5.37 6.98
N ASP A 37 15.86 -6.55 7.58
CA ASP A 37 16.78 -7.13 8.56
C ASP A 37 18.13 -7.49 7.90
N ARG A 38 18.13 -7.96 6.65
CA ARG A 38 19.34 -8.22 5.85
C ARG A 38 20.14 -6.94 5.63
N HIS A 39 19.52 -5.86 5.17
CA HIS A 39 20.17 -4.57 4.97
C HIS A 39 20.73 -4.00 6.29
N THR A 40 19.94 -4.08 7.36
CA THR A 40 20.37 -3.64 8.70
C THR A 40 21.63 -4.38 9.15
N GLY A 41 21.67 -5.70 8.96
CA GLY A 41 22.82 -6.53 9.32
C GLY A 41 24.07 -6.21 8.49
N LEU A 42 23.92 -5.97 7.19
CA LEU A 42 25.04 -5.60 6.31
C LEU A 42 25.61 -4.23 6.66
N LEU A 43 24.76 -3.23 6.85
CA LEU A 43 25.16 -1.88 7.23
C LEU A 43 25.81 -1.85 8.62
N SER A 44 25.29 -2.63 9.58
CA SER A 44 25.90 -2.75 10.90
C SER A 44 27.33 -3.31 10.84
N ARG A 45 27.61 -4.26 9.93
CA ARG A 45 28.96 -4.85 9.77
C ARG A 45 29.99 -3.86 9.26
N ILE A 46 29.60 -2.92 8.40
CA ILE A 46 30.53 -1.92 7.83
C ILE A 46 30.73 -0.71 8.75
N SER A 47 30.00 -0.61 9.87
CA SER A 47 30.11 0.50 10.83
C SER A 47 31.50 0.65 11.48
N THR A 48 32.28 -0.42 11.52
CA THR A 48 33.64 -0.46 12.06
C THR A 48 34.71 -0.18 11.00
N SER A 49 34.33 -0.07 9.72
CA SER A 49 35.27 0.15 8.62
C SER A 49 35.81 1.58 8.61
N GLN A 50 37.08 1.73 8.23
CA GLN A 50 37.69 3.05 8.04
C GLN A 50 37.12 3.70 6.76
N GLY A 51 36.89 5.01 6.82
CA GLY A 51 36.34 5.79 5.69
C GLY A 51 34.82 5.82 5.58
N VAL A 52 34.10 5.22 6.54
CA VAL A 52 32.63 5.26 6.58
C VAL A 52 32.14 6.47 7.39
N ASP A 53 31.17 7.19 6.82
CA ASP A 53 30.43 8.24 7.52
C ASP A 53 29.51 7.61 8.57
N LYS A 54 29.98 7.59 9.83
CA LYS A 54 29.26 6.97 10.95
C LYS A 54 27.93 7.66 11.26
N PRO A 55 27.83 9.00 11.31
CA PRO A 55 26.55 9.69 11.46
C PRO A 55 25.51 9.25 10.44
N LYS A 56 25.85 9.29 9.15
CA LYS A 56 24.92 8.93 8.07
C LYS A 56 24.52 7.46 8.11
N LEU A 57 25.48 6.57 8.40
CA LEU A 57 25.21 5.15 8.56
C LEU A 57 24.24 4.87 9.72
N SER A 58 24.45 5.53 10.86
CA SER A 58 23.59 5.38 12.04
C SER A 58 22.16 5.86 11.77
N GLU A 59 22.00 6.95 11.02
CA GLU A 59 20.70 7.46 10.60
C GLU A 59 19.98 6.45 9.71
N THR A 60 20.64 5.92 8.68
CA THR A 60 20.05 4.91 7.78
C THR A 60 19.67 3.62 8.52
N ILE A 61 20.51 3.15 9.44
CA ILE A 61 20.20 1.98 10.28
C ILE A 61 18.97 2.25 11.16
N SER A 62 18.88 3.45 11.76
CA SER A 62 17.74 3.84 12.57
C SER A 62 16.45 3.91 11.75
N GLU A 63 16.52 4.43 10.53
CA GLU A 63 15.38 4.48 9.60
C GLU A 63 14.90 3.07 9.23
N LEU A 64 15.81 2.17 8.86
CA LEU A 64 15.50 0.76 8.57
C LEU A 64 14.79 0.09 9.76
N GLN A 65 15.31 0.26 10.97
CA GLN A 65 14.71 -0.30 12.18
C GLN A 65 13.32 0.31 12.48
N GLY A 66 13.16 1.62 12.30
CA GLY A 66 11.89 2.31 12.48
C GLY A 66 10.81 1.80 11.54
N ILE A 67 11.16 1.61 10.26
CA ILE A 67 10.23 1.05 9.26
C ILE A 67 9.93 -0.43 9.56
N SER A 68 10.94 -1.23 9.91
CA SER A 68 10.72 -2.63 10.33
C SER A 68 9.72 -2.73 11.48
N ASN A 69 9.83 -1.87 12.49
CA ASN A 69 8.89 -1.85 13.62
C ASN A 69 7.49 -1.43 13.17
N SER A 70 7.35 -0.37 12.39
CA SER A 70 6.07 0.06 11.83
C SER A 70 5.41 -1.03 10.98
N LEU A 71 6.20 -1.77 10.19
CA LEU A 71 5.70 -2.88 9.38
C LEU A 71 5.29 -4.07 10.25
N ARG A 72 6.03 -4.40 11.32
CA ARG A 72 5.64 -5.43 12.30
C ARG A 72 4.32 -5.08 12.99
N GLU A 73 4.18 -3.84 13.44
CA GLU A 73 2.96 -3.30 14.10
C GLU A 73 1.78 -3.18 13.15
N SER A 74 2.03 -2.95 11.86
CA SER A 74 0.95 -2.93 10.86
C SER A 74 0.27 -4.29 10.82
N SER A 75 -0.98 -4.34 11.29
CA SER A 75 -1.75 -5.58 11.27
C SER A 75 -2.13 -5.89 9.82
N GLY A 76 -1.86 -7.11 9.35
CA GLY A 76 -2.38 -7.59 8.07
C GLY A 76 -3.92 -7.55 8.01
N LYS A 77 -4.56 -7.48 9.18
CA LYS A 77 -5.99 -7.23 9.37
C LYS A 77 -6.46 -5.89 8.82
N ALA A 78 -5.64 -4.83 8.80
CA ALA A 78 -6.07 -3.53 8.27
C ALA A 78 -6.31 -3.57 6.74
N ALA A 79 -5.44 -4.26 6.00
CA ALA A 79 -5.68 -4.57 4.59
C ALA A 79 -6.89 -5.50 4.43
N LEU A 80 -7.08 -6.45 5.35
CA LEU A 80 -8.24 -7.37 5.39
C LEU A 80 -9.58 -6.66 5.67
N LEU A 81 -9.61 -5.69 6.58
CA LEU A 81 -10.76 -4.84 6.88
C LEU A 81 -11.16 -3.99 5.67
N LEU A 82 -10.17 -3.59 4.87
CA LEU A 82 -10.45 -2.98 3.57
C LEU A 82 -11.13 -3.95 2.61
N MET A 83 -10.70 -5.22 2.62
CA MET A 83 -11.38 -6.28 1.86
C MET A 83 -12.80 -6.51 2.37
N GLU A 84 -13.15 -6.08 3.59
CA GLU A 84 -14.51 -6.17 4.13
C GLU A 84 -15.46 -5.08 3.62
N CYS A 85 -14.95 -4.00 3.04
CA CYS A 85 -15.77 -2.94 2.45
C CYS A 85 -16.63 -3.49 1.31
N ASP A 86 -17.95 -3.45 1.47
CA ASP A 86 -18.90 -4.01 0.49
C ASP A 86 -18.76 -3.37 -0.90
N LEU A 87 -18.43 -2.08 -0.95
CA LEU A 87 -18.19 -1.39 -2.21
C LEU A 87 -16.99 -2.00 -2.96
N LEU A 88 -15.83 -2.13 -2.30
CA LEU A 88 -14.62 -2.68 -2.92
C LEU A 88 -14.78 -4.17 -3.28
N LYS A 89 -15.47 -4.95 -2.45
CA LYS A 89 -15.84 -6.34 -2.77
C LYS A 89 -16.68 -6.41 -4.05
N SER A 90 -17.73 -5.59 -4.15
CA SER A 90 -18.62 -5.59 -5.32
C SER A 90 -17.88 -5.23 -6.61
N ILE A 91 -16.97 -4.25 -6.55
CA ILE A 91 -16.15 -3.86 -7.70
C ILE A 91 -15.20 -4.99 -8.09
N SER A 92 -14.51 -5.59 -7.12
CA SER A 92 -13.57 -6.70 -7.35
C SER A 92 -14.22 -7.92 -8.03
N GLN A 93 -15.45 -8.26 -7.63
CA GLN A 93 -16.20 -9.38 -8.22
C GLN A 93 -16.60 -9.15 -9.69
N ARG A 94 -16.73 -7.90 -10.10
CA ARG A 94 -17.22 -7.52 -11.44
C ARG A 94 -16.12 -7.01 -12.37
N SER A 95 -14.97 -6.60 -11.85
CA SER A 95 -13.86 -6.01 -12.62
C SER A 95 -13.22 -6.98 -13.62
N THR A 96 -13.38 -8.30 -13.41
CA THR A 96 -12.92 -9.35 -14.33
C THR A 96 -13.82 -9.54 -15.55
N ILE A 97 -15.04 -9.00 -15.52
CA ILE A 97 -16.01 -9.10 -16.61
C ILE A 97 -15.88 -7.86 -17.49
N PRO A 98 -15.61 -8.00 -18.80
CA PRO A 98 -15.65 -6.86 -19.72
C PRO A 98 -16.99 -6.12 -19.63
N GLY A 99 -16.95 -4.82 -19.30
CA GLY A 99 -18.15 -4.01 -19.09
C GLY A 99 -18.84 -4.19 -17.73
N GLY A 100 -18.36 -5.08 -16.86
CA GLY A 100 -19.00 -5.39 -15.57
C GLY A 100 -18.95 -4.26 -14.53
N THR A 101 -18.15 -3.21 -14.77
CA THR A 101 -18.11 -2.01 -13.91
C THR A 101 -18.97 -0.85 -14.42
N CYS A 102 -19.94 -1.16 -15.28
CA CYS A 102 -20.93 -0.21 -15.76
C CYS A 102 -21.89 0.23 -14.63
N ALA A 103 -22.62 1.33 -14.88
CA ALA A 103 -23.50 1.91 -13.87
C ALA A 103 -24.69 1.00 -13.50
N PHE A 104 -25.14 0.16 -14.43
CA PHE A 104 -26.24 -0.78 -14.22
C PHE A 104 -25.83 -1.95 -13.31
N ASP A 105 -24.63 -2.52 -13.55
CA ASP A 105 -24.14 -3.66 -12.76
C ASP A 105 -23.60 -3.25 -11.39
N LEU A 106 -23.04 -2.04 -11.27
CA LEU A 106 -22.48 -1.48 -10.03
C LEU A 106 -23.07 -0.09 -9.71
N PRO A 107 -24.35 0.00 -9.32
CA PRO A 107 -24.99 1.27 -9.01
C PRO A 107 -24.31 2.01 -7.85
N SER A 108 -23.85 1.30 -6.82
CA SER A 108 -23.11 1.89 -5.68
C SER A 108 -21.77 2.48 -6.10
N PHE A 109 -21.06 1.83 -7.03
CA PHE A 109 -19.80 2.37 -7.56
C PHE A 109 -20.06 3.59 -8.44
N HIS A 110 -21.09 3.56 -9.28
CA HIS A 110 -21.48 4.74 -10.04
C HIS A 110 -21.85 5.90 -9.12
N TYR A 111 -22.65 5.66 -8.08
CA TYR A 111 -23.01 6.66 -7.09
C TYR A 111 -21.78 7.27 -6.41
N TRP A 112 -20.82 6.43 -5.99
CA TRP A 112 -19.57 6.90 -5.39
C TRP A 112 -18.75 7.76 -6.36
N LEU A 113 -18.68 7.36 -7.64
CA LEU A 113 -17.96 8.13 -8.67
C LEU A 113 -18.57 9.51 -8.93
N GLN A 114 -19.88 9.68 -8.71
CA GLN A 114 -20.56 10.98 -8.83
C GLN A 114 -20.46 11.86 -7.59
N GLN A 115 -19.86 11.37 -6.48
CA GLN A 115 -19.65 12.20 -5.30
C GLN A 115 -18.67 13.35 -5.59
N ALA A 116 -18.74 14.38 -4.75
CA ALA A 116 -17.79 15.47 -4.79
C ALA A 116 -16.35 14.95 -4.71
N ASP A 117 -15.44 15.63 -5.40
CA ASP A 117 -14.04 15.22 -5.50
C ASP A 117 -13.37 15.04 -4.13
N GLU A 118 -13.68 15.91 -3.17
CA GLU A 118 -13.15 15.82 -1.81
C GLU A 118 -13.59 14.57 -1.06
N VAL A 119 -14.84 14.12 -1.26
CA VAL A 119 -15.36 12.88 -0.67
C VAL A 119 -14.59 11.69 -1.22
N ARG A 120 -14.48 11.58 -2.55
CA ARG A 120 -13.75 10.49 -3.19
C ARG A 120 -12.27 10.48 -2.78
N LYS A 121 -11.63 11.66 -2.72
CA LYS A 121 -10.23 11.77 -2.27
C LYS A 121 -10.04 11.35 -0.82
N GLN A 122 -10.99 11.65 0.05
CA GLN A 122 -10.95 11.24 1.45
C GLN A 122 -11.06 9.72 1.56
N ASP A 123 -12.07 9.13 0.91
CA ASP A 123 -12.25 7.67 0.89
C ASP A 123 -10.99 6.97 0.34
N LEU A 124 -10.44 7.44 -0.78
CA LEU A 124 -9.23 6.88 -1.37
C LEU A 124 -8.00 7.00 -0.45
N LYS A 125 -7.88 8.09 0.31
CA LYS A 125 -6.80 8.24 1.31
C LYS A 125 -6.96 7.23 2.43
N GLU A 126 -8.18 7.04 2.92
CA GLU A 126 -8.48 6.05 3.96
C GLU A 126 -8.22 4.64 3.45
N TRP A 127 -8.63 4.33 2.22
CA TRP A 127 -8.48 3.01 1.65
C TRP A 127 -7.02 2.64 1.31
N THR A 128 -6.20 3.63 0.98
CA THR A 128 -4.77 3.41 0.73
C THR A 128 -3.90 3.48 1.98
N HIS A 129 -4.43 4.02 3.09
CA HIS A 129 -3.67 4.19 4.34
C HIS A 129 -3.03 2.89 4.88
N PRO A 130 -3.73 1.73 4.89
CA PRO A 130 -3.16 0.48 5.40
C PRO A 130 -1.89 0.01 4.68
N PHE A 131 -1.67 0.44 3.43
CA PHE A 131 -0.53 0.03 2.62
C PHE A 131 0.70 0.93 2.80
N ARG A 132 0.59 2.05 3.54
CA ARG A 132 1.70 3.00 3.75
C ARG A 132 2.95 2.38 4.37
N PRO A 133 2.88 1.51 5.40
CA PRO A 133 4.07 0.88 5.97
C PRO A 133 4.82 0.03 4.93
N THR A 134 4.08 -0.72 4.10
CA THR A 134 4.67 -1.49 3.00
C THR A 134 5.28 -0.58 1.94
N GLN A 135 4.59 0.48 1.54
CA GLN A 135 5.13 1.45 0.57
C GLN A 135 6.46 2.04 1.06
N LYS A 136 6.54 2.43 2.34
CA LYS A 136 7.77 2.94 2.95
C LYS A 136 8.89 1.91 2.94
N ALA A 137 8.59 0.65 3.30
CA ALA A 137 9.57 -0.43 3.25
C ALA A 137 10.10 -0.68 1.84
N VAL A 138 9.22 -0.72 0.84
CA VAL A 138 9.61 -0.89 -0.57
C VAL A 138 10.53 0.25 -1.03
N ASN A 139 10.18 1.51 -0.73
CA ASN A 139 10.98 2.68 -1.12
C ASN A 139 12.36 2.75 -0.45
N LEU A 140 12.57 2.07 0.68
CA LEU A 140 13.85 2.07 1.38
C LEU A 140 14.75 0.91 0.93
N VAL A 141 14.16 -0.17 0.45
CA VAL A 141 14.86 -1.39 0.00
C VAL A 141 15.27 -1.29 -1.47
N LEU A 142 14.46 -0.65 -2.33
CA LEU A 142 14.66 -0.52 -3.77
C LEU A 142 15.13 0.89 -4.15
#